data_AF-A0A959AIK7-F1
#
_entry.id   AF-A0A959AIK7-F1
#
_cell.length_a   1.000
_cell.length_b   1.000
_cell.length_c   1.000
_cell.angle_alpha   90.00
_cell.angle_beta   90.00
_cell.angle_gamma   90.00
#
_symmetry.space_group_name_H-M   'P 1'
#
loop_
_entity.id
_entity.type
_entity.pdbx_description
1 polymer ?
#
loop_
_entity_poly.entity_id
_entity_poly.type
_entity_poly.pdbx_seq_one_letter_code
_entity_poly.pdbx_strand_id
1 'polypeptide(L)'
;MKSEVNHKKGYYISLGIAMGIPLGIPVGLVLGNIAVGPLIGLSVGLIVGYILEKKYNADAAEQPEAPNAKGQRTALILLGIGLFVLAAFAAIYFSLK
;
A
#
# COMPACT_ATOMS: atom_id res chain seq x y z
N MET A 1 -15.23 13.54 -27.84
CA MET A 1 -15.92 13.67 -26.54
C MET A 1 -15.25 12.69 -25.58
N LYS A 2 -14.24 13.12 -24.81
CA LYS A 2 -13.64 12.28 -23.76
C LYS A 2 -14.56 12.42 -22.56
N SER A 3 -15.39 11.41 -22.30
CA SER A 3 -16.19 11.35 -21.09
C SER A 3 -15.22 11.24 -19.91
N GLU A 4 -15.07 12.31 -19.15
CA GLU A 4 -14.38 12.25 -17.86
C GLU A 4 -15.24 11.40 -16.92
N VAL A 5 -14.94 10.11 -16.90
CA VAL A 5 -15.49 9.18 -15.92
C VAL A 5 -14.88 9.61 -14.59
N ASN A 6 -15.60 10.48 -13.88
CA ASN A 6 -15.28 10.88 -12.52
C ASN A 6 -15.49 9.64 -11.63
N HIS A 7 -14.38 8.96 -11.32
CA HIS A 7 -14.41 7.81 -10.43
C HIS A 7 -14.59 8.29 -8.99
N LYS A 8 -15.40 7.58 -8.21
CA LYS A 8 -15.59 7.91 -6.78
C LYS A 8 -14.23 7.91 -6.07
N LYS A 9 -14.06 8.83 -5.13
CA LYS A 9 -12.85 8.93 -4.31
C LYS A 9 -12.47 7.58 -3.70
N GLY A 10 -11.21 7.18 -3.87
CA GLY A 10 -10.68 5.90 -3.37
C GLY A 10 -10.95 4.70 -4.28
N TYR A 11 -11.48 4.90 -5.48
CA TYR A 11 -11.68 3.83 -6.47
C TYR A 11 -10.37 3.12 -6.84
N TYR A 12 -9.29 3.87 -7.09
CA TYR A 12 -8.02 3.25 -7.46
C TYR A 12 -7.29 2.66 -6.25
N ILE A 13 -7.52 3.20 -5.06
CA ILE A 13 -7.02 2.62 -3.80
C ILE A 13 -7.65 1.25 -3.56
N SER A 14 -8.99 1.16 -3.62
CA SER A 14 -9.72 -0.09 -3.43
C SER A 14 -9.38 -1.12 -4.52
N LEU A 15 -9.23 -0.68 -5.77
CA LEU A 15 -8.76 -1.54 -6.86
C LEU A 15 -7.33 -2.03 -6.64
N GLY A 16 -6.44 -1.15 -6.16
CA GLY A 16 -5.07 -1.49 -5.79
C GLY A 16 -5.01 -2.57 -4.69
N ILE A 17 -5.79 -2.43 -3.62
CA ILE A 17 -5.90 -3.42 -2.54
C ILE A 17 -6.46 -4.75 -3.07
N ALA A 18 -7.53 -4.69 -3.86
CA ALA A 18 -8.17 -5.87 -4.44
C ALA A 18 -7.23 -6.68 -5.34
N MET A 19 -6.30 -6.01 -6.04
CA MET A 19 -5.25 -6.69 -6.81
C MET A 19 -4.06 -7.11 -5.94
N GLY A 20 -3.69 -6.28 -4.97
CA GLY A 20 -2.52 -6.48 -4.13
C GLY A 20 -2.62 -7.73 -3.26
N ILE A 21 -3.73 -7.94 -2.55
CA ILE A 21 -3.89 -9.09 -1.65
C ILE A 21 -3.70 -10.44 -2.37
N PRO A 22 -4.40 -10.72 -3.50
CA PRO A 22 -4.19 -11.96 -4.24
C PRO A 22 -2.76 -12.14 -4.75
N LEU A 23 -2.09 -11.05 -5.17
CA LEU A 23 -0.69 -11.08 -5.62
C LEU A 23 0.28 -11.35 -4.46
N GLY A 24 -0.10 -11.00 -3.24
CA GLY A 24 0.69 -11.29 -2.03
C GLY A 24 0.66 -12.75 -1.61
N ILE A 25 -0.42 -13.49 -1.89
CA ILE A 25 -0.58 -14.89 -1.45
C ILE A 25 0.57 -15.79 -1.93
N PRO A 26 0.97 -15.79 -3.22
CA PRO A 26 2.13 -16.54 -3.70
C PRO A 26 3.43 -16.17 -2.97
N VAL A 27 3.61 -14.89 -2.63
CA VAL A 27 4.80 -14.40 -1.91
C VAL A 27 4.84 -14.99 -0.49
N GLY A 28 3.70 -15.04 0.19
CA GLY A 28 3.59 -15.68 1.51
C GLY A 28 3.84 -17.19 1.48
N LEU A 29 3.40 -17.86 0.42
CA LEU A 29 3.67 -19.29 0.21
C LEU A 29 5.16 -19.57 0.02
N VAL A 30 5.85 -18.76 -0.79
CA VAL A 30 7.31 -18.88 -1.00
C VAL A 30 8.09 -18.64 0.29
N LEU A 31 7.63 -17.70 1.12
CA LEU A 31 8.24 -17.37 2.41
C LEU A 31 7.90 -18.39 3.52
N GLY A 32 7.07 -19.41 3.24
CA GLY A 32 6.62 -20.39 4.24
C GLY A 32 5.70 -19.78 5.31
N ASN A 33 5.24 -18.55 5.13
CA ASN A 33 4.36 -17.86 6.06
C ASN A 33 3.19 -17.21 5.31
N ILE A 34 2.06 -17.92 5.33
CA ILE A 34 0.83 -17.55 4.61
C ILE A 34 0.29 -16.19 5.07
N ALA A 35 0.54 -15.77 6.32
CA ALA A 35 0.08 -14.47 6.82
C ALA A 35 0.87 -13.29 6.23
N VAL A 36 2.15 -13.51 5.90
CA VAL A 36 3.05 -12.46 5.37
C VAL A 36 2.69 -12.09 3.93
N GLY A 37 2.18 -13.05 3.16
CA GLY A 37 1.80 -12.84 1.77
C GLY A 37 0.77 -11.72 1.58
N PRO A 38 -0.45 -11.84 2.12
CA PRO A 38 -1.47 -10.81 2.06
C PRO A 38 -1.01 -9.45 2.61
N LEU A 39 -0.14 -9.41 3.62
CA LEU A 39 0.42 -8.17 4.15
C LEU A 39 1.32 -7.45 3.14
N ILE A 40 2.23 -8.18 2.48
CA ILE A 40 3.06 -7.65 1.40
C ILE A 40 2.17 -7.20 0.23
N GLY A 41 1.21 -8.04 -0.14
CA GLY A 41 0.25 -7.77 -1.20
C GLY A 41 -0.55 -6.49 -0.96
N LEU A 42 -1.11 -6.32 0.24
CA LEU A 42 -1.83 -5.13 0.65
C LEU A 42 -0.95 -3.88 0.61
N SER A 43 0.31 -3.99 1.06
CA SER A 43 1.27 -2.89 1.03
C SER A 43 1.55 -2.42 -0.39
N VAL A 44 1.82 -3.37 -1.31
CA VAL A 44 2.04 -3.08 -2.73
C VAL A 44 0.77 -2.51 -3.37
N GLY A 45 -0.37 -3.12 -3.10
CA GLY A 45 -1.67 -2.69 -3.61
C GLY A 45 -2.05 -1.27 -3.20
N LEU A 46 -1.79 -0.90 -1.94
CA LEU A 46 -1.99 0.46 -1.43
C LEU A 46 -1.09 1.48 -2.14
N ILE A 47 0.19 1.17 -2.32
CA ILE A 47 1.13 2.08 -3.00
C ILE A 47 0.70 2.30 -4.45
N VAL A 48 0.41 1.22 -5.18
CA VAL A 48 -0.03 1.29 -6.58
C VAL A 48 -1.36 2.05 -6.67
N GLY A 49 -2.34 1.71 -5.83
CA GLY A 49 -3.64 2.36 -5.81
C GLY A 49 -3.55 3.85 -5.49
N TYR A 50 -2.67 4.24 -4.55
CA TYR A 50 -2.41 5.64 -4.22
C TYR A 50 -1.78 6.42 -5.39
N ILE A 51 -0.80 5.84 -6.08
CA ILE A 51 -0.17 6.47 -7.24
C ILE A 51 -1.19 6.66 -8.37
N LEU A 52 -2.04 5.65 -8.61
CA LEU A 52 -3.10 5.73 -9.62
C LEU A 52 -4.18 6.74 -9.23
N GLU A 53 -4.61 6.78 -7.97
CA GLU A 53 -5.59 7.77 -7.49
C GLU A 53 -5.05 9.20 -7.69
N LYS A 54 -3.77 9.44 -7.35
CA LYS A 54 -3.13 10.73 -7.56
C LYS A 54 -3.03 11.12 -9.04
N LYS A 55 -2.84 10.15 -9.93
CA LYS A 55 -2.62 10.39 -11.37
C LYS A 55 -3.91 10.53 -12.17
N TYR A 56 -4.94 9.78 -11.81
CA TYR A 56 -6.21 9.68 -12.57
C TYR A 56 -7.40 10.30 -11.86
N ASN A 57 -7.27 10.63 -10.57
CA ASN A 57 -8.32 11.22 -9.76
C ASN A 57 -7.75 12.40 -8.92
N ALA A 58 -6.93 13.24 -9.56
CA ALA A 58 -6.24 14.36 -8.91
C ALA A 58 -7.21 15.33 -8.21
N ASP A 59 -8.41 15.51 -8.75
CA ASP A 59 -9.45 16.38 -8.17
C ASP A 59 -10.24 15.70 -7.04
N ALA A 60 -10.25 14.36 -6.99
CA ALA A 60 -10.78 13.61 -5.85
C ALA A 60 -9.74 13.41 -4.73
N ALA A 61 -8.49 13.82 -4.97
CA ALA A 61 -7.36 13.68 -4.05
C ALA A 61 -7.42 14.63 -2.84
N GLU A 62 -8.59 15.17 -2.50
CA GLU A 62 -8.81 15.79 -1.20
C GLU A 62 -8.87 14.73 -0.10
N GLN A 63 -7.71 14.33 0.41
CA GLN A 63 -7.45 13.69 1.70
C GLN A 63 -7.75 12.18 1.85
N PRO A 64 -6.74 11.35 2.20
CA PRO A 64 -6.95 10.43 3.31
C PRO A 64 -7.11 11.29 4.56
N GLU A 65 -8.30 11.32 5.18
CA GLU A 65 -8.41 11.84 6.53
C GLU A 65 -7.62 10.92 7.48
N ALA A 66 -6.32 11.19 7.62
CA ALA A 66 -5.77 11.28 8.96
C ALA A 66 -5.80 12.78 9.30
N PRO A 67 -6.57 13.20 10.32
CA PRO A 67 -6.81 14.60 10.62
C PRO A 67 -5.49 15.31 10.90
N ASN A 68 -5.21 16.31 10.07
CA ASN A 68 -4.45 17.54 10.32
C ASN A 68 -3.34 17.48 11.41
N ALA A 69 -2.11 17.13 11.01
CA ALA A 69 -0.85 17.59 11.62
C ALA A 69 0.31 17.44 10.60
N LYS A 70 0.25 18.33 9.61
CA LYS A 70 0.86 18.45 8.26
C LYS A 70 2.32 18.08 7.93
N GLY A 71 3.10 17.37 8.73
CA GLY A 71 4.45 16.97 8.23
C GLY A 71 5.21 15.94 9.04
N GLN A 72 5.11 16.01 10.37
CA GLN A 72 5.79 15.05 11.24
C GLN A 72 5.15 13.66 11.22
N ARG A 73 3.81 13.57 11.10
CA ARG A 73 3.11 12.27 11.15
C ARG A 73 3.31 11.44 9.88
N THR A 74 3.34 12.06 8.71
CA THR A 74 3.64 11.34 7.45
C THR A 74 5.09 10.86 7.44
N ALA A 75 6.03 11.67 7.94
CA ALA A 75 7.42 11.26 8.11
C ALA A 75 7.55 10.10 9.12
N LEU A 76 6.84 10.15 10.24
CA LEU A 76 6.78 9.06 11.23
C LEU A 76 6.15 7.78 10.68
N ILE A 77 5.10 7.88 9.87
CA ILE A 77 4.46 6.71 9.25
C ILE A 77 5.39 6.10 8.20
N LEU A 78 6.04 6.90 7.35
CA LEU A 78 7.03 6.40 6.38
C LEU A 78 8.25 5.80 7.07
N LEU A 79 8.71 6.42 8.16
CA LEU A 79 9.82 5.90 8.97
C LEU A 79 9.41 4.62 9.69
N GLY A 80 8.17 4.52 10.18
CA GLY A 80 7.60 3.31 10.77
C GLY A 80 7.46 2.18 9.75
N ILE A 81 6.97 2.45 8.55
CA ILE A 81 6.91 1.49 7.44
C ILE A 81 8.33 1.07 7.06
N GLY A 82 9.27 2.01 6.96
CA GLY A 82 10.68 1.72 6.67
C GLY A 82 11.34 0.83 7.71
N LEU A 83 11.15 1.13 9.01
CA LEU A 83 11.61 0.30 10.12
C LEU A 83 10.96 -1.08 10.12
N PHE A 84 9.66 -1.15 9.82
CA PHE A 84 8.93 -2.41 9.75
C PHE A 84 9.45 -3.29 8.60
N VAL A 85 9.69 -2.70 7.43
CA VAL A 85 10.30 -3.41 6.29
C VAL A 85 11.72 -3.87 6.63
N LEU A 86 12.53 -3.02 7.25
CA LEU A 86 13.89 -3.37 7.70
C LEU A 86 13.89 -4.50 8.72
N ALA A 87 13.00 -4.46 9.71
CA ALA A 87 12.86 -5.50 10.73
C ALA A 87 12.37 -6.81 10.12
N ALA A 88 11.41 -6.76 9.21
CA ALA A 88 10.95 -7.94 8.47
C ALA A 88 12.09 -8.54 7.63
N PHE A 89 12.87 -7.71 6.94
CA PHE A 89 14.02 -8.14 6.15
C PHE A 89 15.13 -8.76 7.02
N ALA A 90 15.41 -8.16 8.17
CA ALA A 90 16.37 -8.69 9.15
C ALA A 90 15.91 -10.03 9.75
N ALA A 91 14.61 -10.16 10.06
CA ALA A 91 14.03 -11.41 10.56
C ALA A 91 14.11 -12.52 9.50
N ILE A 92 13.80 -12.20 8.25
CA ILE A 92 13.95 -13.14 7.12
C ILE A 92 15.43 -13.54 6.97
N TYR A 93 16.36 -12.59 6.99
CA TYR A 93 17.80 -12.87 6.91
C TYR A 93 18.28 -13.78 8.05
N PHE A 94 17.78 -13.56 9.26
CA PHE A 94 18.13 -14.39 10.42
C PHE A 94 17.51 -15.79 10.35
N SER A 95 16.32 -15.94 9.77
CA SER A 95 15.71 -17.26 9.52
C SER A 95 16.39 -18.05 8.39
N LEU A 96 17.10 -17.39 7.47
CA LEU A 96 17.85 -18.05 6.39
C LEU A 96 19.29 -18.44 6.78
N LYS A 97 19.77 -18.03 7.96
CA LYS A 97 21.11 -18.35 8.48
C LYS A 97 21.02 -19.40 9.58
#